data_AF-A0A0D9S201-F1
#
_entry.id   AF-A0A0D9S201-F1
#
_cell.length_a   1.000
_cell.length_b   1.000
_cell.length_c   1.000
_cell.angle_alpha   90.00
_cell.angle_beta   90.00
_cell.angle_gamma   90.00
#
_symmetry.space_group_name_H-M   'P 1'
#
loop_
_entity.id
_entity.type
_entity.pdbx_description
1 polymer ?
#
loop_
_entity_poly.entity_id
_entity_poly.type
_entity_poly.pdbx_seq_one_letter_code
_entity_poly.pdbx_strand_id
1 'polypeptide(L)'
;SAQGGPVSICYICGAELGPGKEFQLNVNPASRLGEKEPFFPFLTVYPPAPRARPVDSTGLVATCVLCYHDLLAQWLQHEARSTHHTVSAWSRQYQVETFVCFFCQQEKKRCLGLKSVRVARLPLFLYTLRASHSLLVDDGQQLIIGACVECGTLVCAGQGLNRQGPMSWSSPVAAATKVSSSCPSFHSAPPSLASAASSVSWALSVCH
;
A
#
# COMPACT_ATOMS: atom_id res chain seq x y z
N SER A 1 -0.24 -17.01 -26.82
CA SER A 1 -1.37 -16.84 -25.89
C SER A 1 -0.86 -16.68 -24.48
N ALA A 2 -0.90 -15.46 -23.93
CA ALA A 2 -0.58 -15.23 -22.52
C ALA A 2 -1.77 -15.74 -21.70
N GLN A 3 -1.64 -16.93 -21.12
CA GLN A 3 -2.63 -17.47 -20.19
C GLN A 3 -2.56 -16.60 -18.94
N GLY A 4 -3.50 -15.65 -18.80
CA GLY A 4 -3.68 -14.92 -17.56
C GLY A 4 -4.01 -15.93 -16.48
N GLY A 5 -3.13 -16.06 -15.48
CA GLY A 5 -3.38 -16.91 -14.32
C GLY A 5 -4.70 -16.54 -13.63
N PRO A 6 -5.23 -17.44 -12.77
CA PRO A 6 -6.47 -17.16 -12.05
C PRO A 6 -6.33 -15.87 -11.23
N VAL A 7 -7.36 -15.02 -11.29
CA VAL A 7 -7.49 -13.85 -10.43
C VAL A 7 -7.88 -14.30 -9.02
N SER A 8 -7.08 -13.92 -8.03
CA SER A 8 -7.39 -14.15 -6.63
C SER A 8 -8.19 -12.99 -6.06
N ILE A 9 -8.97 -13.24 -5.01
CA ILE A 9 -9.74 -12.21 -4.31
C ILE A 9 -9.20 -12.09 -2.89
N CYS A 10 -8.95 -10.86 -2.44
CA CYS A 10 -8.53 -10.60 -1.06
C CYS A 10 -9.59 -11.07 -0.07
N TYR A 11 -9.20 -11.94 0.86
CA TYR A 11 -10.06 -12.53 1.89
C TYR A 11 -10.81 -11.49 2.73
N ILE A 12 -10.17 -10.34 2.99
CA ILE A 12 -10.69 -9.33 3.93
C ILE A 12 -11.52 -8.27 3.20
N CYS A 13 -10.94 -7.62 2.18
CA CYS A 13 -11.59 -6.50 1.53
C CYS A 13 -12.34 -6.84 0.22
N GLY A 14 -12.14 -8.03 -0.34
CA GLY A 14 -12.77 -8.42 -1.61
C GLY A 14 -12.14 -7.79 -2.86
N ALA A 15 -10.98 -7.15 -2.75
CA ALA A 15 -10.27 -6.61 -3.91
C ALA A 15 -9.77 -7.74 -4.82
N GLU A 16 -9.91 -7.56 -6.14
CA GLU A 16 -9.34 -8.45 -7.14
C GLU A 16 -7.82 -8.27 -7.22
N LEU A 17 -7.11 -9.38 -7.23
CA LEU A 17 -5.65 -9.45 -7.23
C LEU A 17 -5.21 -10.03 -8.57
N GLY A 18 -4.31 -9.32 -9.23
CA GLY A 18 -3.68 -9.84 -10.44
C GLY A 18 -2.82 -11.07 -10.13
N PRO A 19 -2.54 -11.94 -11.12
CA PRO A 19 -1.74 -13.15 -10.91
C PRO A 19 -0.40 -12.82 -10.23
N GLY A 20 -0.11 -13.52 -9.13
CA GLY A 20 1.14 -13.34 -8.37
C GLY A 20 1.25 -12.03 -7.58
N LYS A 21 0.18 -11.22 -7.48
CA LYS A 21 0.15 -10.00 -6.66
C LYS A 21 -0.52 -10.20 -5.29
N GLU A 22 -0.96 -11.41 -5.01
CA GLU A 22 -1.52 -11.81 -3.73
C GLU A 22 -0.42 -12.02 -2.68
N PHE A 23 -0.76 -11.67 -1.44
CA PHE A 23 0.04 -11.97 -0.27
C PHE A 23 -0.67 -13.06 0.54
N GLN A 24 0.10 -13.95 1.15
CA GLN A 24 -0.44 -15.07 1.91
C GLN A 24 -0.31 -14.83 3.41
N LEU A 25 -1.38 -15.11 4.15
CA LEU A 25 -1.37 -15.12 5.61
C LEU A 25 -1.64 -16.54 6.10
N ASN A 26 -0.87 -16.97 7.09
CA ASN A 26 -1.09 -18.24 7.79
C ASN A 26 -2.21 -18.07 8.83
N VAL A 27 -3.14 -19.03 8.90
CA VAL A 27 -4.13 -19.11 9.99
C VAL A 27 -3.64 -19.97 11.15
N ASN A 28 -2.68 -20.87 10.87
CA ASN A 28 -2.09 -21.77 11.83
C ASN A 28 -0.60 -21.44 12.03
N PRO A 29 -0.02 -21.76 13.19
CA PRO A 29 1.43 -21.64 13.39
C PRO A 29 2.20 -22.47 12.35
N ALA A 30 3.26 -21.89 11.78
CA ALA A 30 4.18 -22.65 10.96
C ALA A 30 4.86 -23.74 11.81
N SER A 31 4.85 -24.99 11.34
CA SER A 31 5.42 -26.12 12.09
C SER A 31 6.95 -26.19 12.06
N ARG A 32 7.64 -25.21 11.45
CA ARG A 32 9.08 -25.28 11.17
C ARG A 32 9.78 -24.00 11.61
N LEU A 33 10.85 -24.19 12.40
CA LEU A 33 11.87 -23.23 12.82
C LEU A 33 11.43 -22.21 13.89
N GLY A 34 12.29 -22.03 14.88
CA GLY A 34 12.03 -21.33 16.15
C GLY A 34 11.82 -19.81 16.08
N GLU A 35 11.48 -19.26 14.91
CA GLU A 35 10.96 -17.89 14.81
C GLU A 35 9.42 -17.93 14.86
N LYS A 36 8.81 -17.10 15.71
CA LYS A 36 7.36 -16.98 15.78
C LYS A 36 6.84 -16.25 14.54
N GLU A 37 6.65 -16.98 13.45
CA GLU A 37 6.01 -16.45 12.25
C GLU A 37 4.59 -15.96 12.59
N PRO A 38 4.16 -14.79 12.08
CA PRO A 38 2.80 -14.29 12.29
C PRO A 38 1.75 -15.27 11.75
N PHE A 39 0.75 -15.57 12.57
CA PHE A 39 -0.41 -16.35 12.17
C PHE A 39 -1.69 -15.75 12.75
N PHE A 40 -2.81 -15.96 12.08
CA PHE A 40 -4.05 -15.23 12.33
C PHE A 40 -5.25 -16.19 12.45
N PRO A 41 -5.40 -16.90 13.59
CA PRO A 41 -6.46 -17.91 13.77
C PRO A 41 -7.87 -17.37 13.62
N PHE A 42 -8.08 -16.09 13.94
CA PHE A 42 -9.39 -15.44 13.83
C PHE A 42 -9.95 -15.49 12.40
N LEU A 43 -9.10 -15.62 11.38
CA LEU A 43 -9.53 -15.72 9.98
C LEU A 43 -10.34 -16.98 9.69
N THR A 44 -10.24 -18.02 10.53
CA THR A 44 -11.06 -19.24 10.42
C THR A 44 -12.53 -19.00 10.78
N VAL A 45 -12.81 -18.01 11.63
CA VAL A 45 -14.16 -17.63 12.05
C VAL A 45 -14.63 -16.32 11.43
N TYR A 46 -13.71 -15.53 10.87
CA TYR A 46 -14.01 -14.33 10.11
C TYR A 46 -14.60 -14.71 8.74
N PRO A 47 -15.77 -14.20 8.35
CA PRO A 47 -16.38 -14.53 7.08
C PRO A 47 -15.53 -13.99 5.92
N PRO A 48 -15.20 -14.82 4.89
CA PRO A 48 -14.49 -14.34 3.72
C PRO A 48 -15.31 -13.27 2.99
N ALA A 49 -14.63 -12.29 2.41
CA ALA A 49 -15.25 -11.36 1.47
C ALA A 49 -15.89 -12.12 0.29
N PRO A 50 -16.94 -11.58 -0.35
CA PRO A 50 -17.59 -12.24 -1.47
C PRO A 50 -16.59 -12.63 -2.57
N ARG A 51 -16.71 -13.87 -3.08
CA ARG A 51 -15.82 -14.49 -4.08
C ARG A 51 -14.39 -14.82 -3.60
N ALA A 52 -14.02 -14.48 -2.37
CA ALA A 52 -12.76 -14.95 -1.80
C ALA A 52 -12.83 -16.45 -1.49
N ARG A 53 -11.68 -17.12 -1.66
CA ARG A 53 -11.54 -18.53 -1.29
C ARG A 53 -11.60 -18.63 0.25
N PRO A 54 -12.44 -19.50 0.81
CA PRO A 54 -12.42 -19.75 2.25
C PRO A 54 -11.09 -20.38 2.68
N VAL A 55 -10.80 -20.35 3.98
CA VAL A 55 -9.65 -21.08 4.54
C VAL A 55 -9.77 -22.55 4.17
N ASP A 56 -8.71 -23.14 3.61
CA ASP A 56 -8.65 -24.55 3.26
C ASP A 56 -7.61 -25.32 4.10
N SER A 57 -7.35 -26.57 3.72
CA SER A 57 -6.40 -27.45 4.41
C SER A 57 -4.95 -26.96 4.39
N THR A 58 -4.60 -26.01 3.51
CA THR A 58 -3.26 -25.40 3.50
C THR A 58 -3.08 -24.43 4.67
N GLY A 59 -4.17 -23.92 5.25
CA GLY A 59 -4.13 -22.92 6.30
C GLY A 59 -3.68 -21.54 5.81
N LEU A 60 -3.77 -21.27 4.51
CA LEU A 60 -3.40 -20.00 3.90
C LEU A 60 -4.63 -19.24 3.41
N VAL A 61 -4.57 -17.92 3.48
CA VAL A 61 -5.53 -17.03 2.80
C VAL A 61 -4.82 -16.00 1.93
N ALA A 62 -5.44 -15.67 0.79
CA ALA A 62 -4.96 -14.62 -0.10
C ALA A 62 -5.43 -13.24 0.36
N THR A 63 -4.54 -12.26 0.37
CA THR A 63 -4.83 -10.87 0.76
C THR A 63 -4.19 -9.88 -0.19
N CYS A 64 -4.73 -8.66 -0.24
CA CYS A 64 -4.07 -7.54 -0.90
C CYS A 64 -2.94 -6.99 -0.01
N VAL A 65 -1.99 -6.28 -0.63
CA VAL A 65 -0.84 -5.66 0.05
C VAL A 65 -1.23 -4.81 1.27
N LEU A 66 -2.31 -4.01 1.18
CA LEU A 66 -2.77 -3.17 2.28
C LEU A 66 -3.30 -4.00 3.45
N CYS A 67 -4.01 -5.09 3.17
CA CYS A 67 -4.56 -5.95 4.21
C CYS A 67 -3.49 -6.82 4.88
N TYR A 68 -2.54 -7.29 4.09
CA TYR A 68 -1.38 -8.02 4.57
C TYR A 68 -0.56 -7.19 5.55
N HIS A 69 -0.09 -6.01 5.13
CA HIS A 69 0.79 -5.19 5.96
C HIS A 69 0.10 -4.62 7.21
N ASP A 70 -1.20 -4.34 7.15
CA ASP A 70 -1.97 -3.90 8.30
C ASP A 70 -2.06 -5.00 9.38
N LEU A 71 -2.38 -6.24 9.00
CA LEU A 71 -2.41 -7.35 9.95
C LEU A 71 -1.04 -7.66 10.55
N LEU A 72 0.03 -7.58 9.74
CA LEU A 72 1.40 -7.70 10.25
C LEU A 72 1.74 -6.60 11.26
N ALA A 73 1.37 -5.34 10.98
CA ALA A 73 1.60 -4.23 11.90
C ALA A 73 0.87 -4.45 13.23
N GLN A 74 -0.39 -4.90 13.18
CA GLN A 74 -1.16 -5.23 14.38
C GLN A 74 -0.56 -6.42 15.14
N TRP A 75 -0.02 -7.43 14.46
CA TRP A 75 0.71 -8.53 15.10
C TRP A 75 1.92 -8.03 15.87
N LEU A 76 2.78 -7.22 15.25
CA LEU A 76 3.95 -6.64 15.88
C LEU A 76 3.58 -5.76 17.09
N GLN A 77 2.47 -5.04 17.01
CA GLN A 77 1.95 -4.25 18.14
C GLN A 77 1.56 -5.13 19.34
N HIS A 78 1.02 -6.33 19.10
CA HIS A 78 0.74 -7.31 20.16
C HIS A 78 2.03 -7.91 20.73
N GLU A 79 3.02 -8.23 19.90
CA GLU A 79 4.33 -8.71 20.37
C GLU A 79 5.02 -7.66 21.26
N ALA A 80 5.00 -6.38 20.85
CA ALA A 80 5.60 -5.29 21.64
C ALA A 80 4.91 -5.06 23.00
N ARG A 81 3.59 -5.30 23.10
CA ARG A 81 2.82 -5.15 24.35
C ARG A 81 2.93 -6.36 25.29
N SER A 82 3.43 -7.50 24.79
CA SER A 82 3.47 -8.77 25.54
C SER A 82 4.47 -8.76 26.71
N THR A 83 5.16 -7.65 26.96
CA THR A 83 6.03 -7.45 28.14
C THR A 83 5.24 -7.34 29.45
N HIS A 84 3.95 -6.96 29.42
CA HIS A 84 3.12 -6.77 30.62
C HIS A 84 1.83 -7.62 30.65
N HIS A 85 1.29 -8.01 29.49
CA HIS A 85 0.08 -8.83 29.38
C HIS A 85 0.24 -9.90 28.30
N THR A 86 0.26 -11.17 28.70
CA THR A 86 0.46 -12.31 27.80
C THR A 86 -0.84 -12.75 27.16
N VAL A 87 -1.39 -11.94 26.24
CA VAL A 87 -2.52 -12.38 25.40
C VAL A 87 -2.00 -13.42 24.39
N SER A 88 -2.55 -14.63 24.46
CA SER A 88 -2.20 -15.71 23.54
C SER A 88 -2.49 -15.29 22.09
N ALA A 89 -1.65 -15.71 21.14
CA ALA A 89 -1.85 -15.42 19.72
C ALA A 89 -3.20 -15.92 19.18
N TRP A 90 -3.75 -16.98 19.79
CA TRP A 90 -5.06 -17.55 19.45
C TRP A 90 -6.24 -16.67 19.86
N SER A 91 -6.04 -15.78 20.84
CA SER A 91 -7.10 -14.93 21.39
C SER A 91 -6.92 -13.45 21.05
N ARG A 92 -5.94 -13.11 20.20
CA ARG A 92 -5.70 -11.73 19.77
C ARG A 92 -6.85 -11.23 18.92
N GLN A 93 -7.27 -10.00 19.20
CA GLN A 93 -8.22 -9.28 18.36
C GLN A 93 -7.46 -8.40 17.38
N TYR A 94 -7.97 -8.38 16.14
CA TYR A 94 -7.45 -7.60 15.03
C TYR A 94 -8.57 -6.74 14.45
N GLN A 95 -8.26 -5.49 14.13
CA GLN A 95 -9.20 -4.56 13.51
C GLN A 95 -9.15 -4.73 11.99
N VAL A 96 -10.16 -5.40 11.45
CA VAL A 96 -10.29 -5.62 9.99
C VAL A 96 -11.62 -5.16 9.42
N GLU A 97 -12.55 -4.71 10.25
CA GLU A 97 -13.92 -4.42 9.81
C GLU A 97 -14.01 -3.07 9.08
N THR A 98 -13.22 -2.10 9.53
CA THR A 98 -13.23 -0.73 9.06
C THR A 98 -11.82 -0.22 8.74
N PHE A 99 -11.76 0.90 8.03
CA PHE A 99 -10.53 1.66 7.79
C PHE A 99 -10.88 3.15 7.64
N VAL A 100 -9.90 4.03 7.85
CA VAL A 100 -10.04 5.46 7.55
C VAL A 100 -9.56 5.72 6.12
N CYS A 101 -10.44 6.27 5.29
CA CYS A 101 -10.08 6.66 3.92
C CYS A 101 -9.06 7.80 3.96
N PHE A 102 -7.92 7.62 3.31
CA PHE A 102 -6.84 8.62 3.31
C PHE A 102 -7.26 9.99 2.75
N PHE A 103 -8.21 10.03 1.81
CA PHE A 103 -8.61 11.26 1.13
C PHE A 103 -9.72 12.02 1.86
N CYS A 104 -10.82 11.34 2.21
CA CYS A 104 -11.95 12.00 2.87
C CYS A 104 -11.91 11.92 4.39
N GLN A 105 -10.94 11.19 4.97
CA GLN A 105 -10.75 11.00 6.42
C GLN A 105 -11.93 10.38 7.17
N GLN A 106 -12.91 9.84 6.44
CA GLN A 106 -14.05 9.14 7.03
C GLN A 106 -13.73 7.67 7.24
N GLU A 107 -14.22 7.12 8.36
CA GLU A 107 -14.24 5.67 8.59
C GLU A 107 -15.23 5.00 7.63
N LYS A 108 -14.80 3.89 7.04
CA LYS A 108 -15.56 3.13 6.04
C LYS A 108 -15.43 1.65 6.33
N LYS A 109 -16.45 0.89 5.92
CA LYS A 109 -16.39 -0.58 5.92
C LYS A 109 -15.28 -1.04 4.98
N ARG A 110 -14.44 -1.96 5.44
CA ARG A 110 -13.29 -2.47 4.68
C ARG A 110 -13.71 -3.46 3.60
N CYS A 111 -14.58 -4.40 3.95
CA CYS A 111 -15.14 -5.36 2.99
C CYS A 111 -15.92 -4.64 1.89
N LEU A 112 -15.49 -4.80 0.64
CA LEU A 112 -15.96 -4.13 -0.58
C LEU A 112 -15.81 -2.59 -0.62
N GLY A 113 -15.50 -1.93 0.49
CA GLY A 113 -15.34 -0.47 0.56
C GLY A 113 -13.90 0.02 0.37
N LEU A 114 -12.89 -0.85 0.49
CA LEU A 114 -11.48 -0.49 0.34
C LEU A 114 -11.00 -0.59 -1.12
N LYS A 115 -10.51 0.52 -1.66
CA LYS A 115 -9.77 0.59 -2.92
C LYS A 115 -8.30 0.89 -2.65
N SER A 116 -7.44 0.15 -3.34
CA SER A 116 -6.00 0.40 -3.35
C SER A 116 -5.66 1.38 -4.47
N VAL A 117 -5.09 2.52 -4.13
CA VAL A 117 -4.65 3.54 -5.11
C VAL A 117 -3.14 3.70 -4.99
N ARG A 118 -2.46 3.83 -6.12
CA ARG A 118 -1.03 4.13 -6.15
C ARG A 118 -0.82 5.61 -6.40
N VAL A 119 0.04 6.25 -5.63
CA VAL A 119 0.42 7.66 -5.82
C VAL A 119 1.94 7.79 -5.81
N ALA A 120 2.44 8.89 -6.39
CA ALA A 120 3.85 9.22 -6.32
C ALA A 120 4.29 9.39 -4.86
N ARG A 121 5.49 8.91 -4.55
CA ARG A 121 6.11 9.04 -3.23
C ARG A 121 6.61 10.46 -3.00
N LEU A 122 5.70 11.38 -2.64
CA LEU A 122 6.05 12.75 -2.28
C LEU A 122 6.30 12.88 -0.76
N PRO A 123 7.31 13.65 -0.32
CA PRO A 123 7.65 13.80 1.10
C PRO A 123 6.48 14.24 1.99
N LEU A 124 5.52 15.00 1.45
CA LEU A 124 4.33 15.45 2.18
C LEU A 124 3.40 14.31 2.59
N PHE A 125 3.27 13.25 1.78
CA PHE A 125 2.38 12.12 2.10
C PHE A 125 2.96 11.20 3.18
N LEU A 126 4.25 11.30 3.48
CA LEU A 126 4.94 10.42 4.42
C LEU A 126 4.77 10.85 5.88
N TYR A 127 4.58 12.15 6.15
CA TYR A 127 4.70 12.68 7.51
C TYR A 127 3.47 13.44 8.04
N THR A 128 2.59 13.99 7.20
CA THR A 128 1.53 14.90 7.70
C THR A 128 0.11 14.33 7.73
N LEU A 129 -0.15 13.21 7.05
CA LEU A 129 -1.52 12.74 6.76
C LEU A 129 -1.84 11.34 7.28
N ARG A 130 -0.98 10.74 8.11
CA ARG A 130 -1.21 9.40 8.65
C ARG A 130 -2.22 9.48 9.79
N ALA A 131 -3.50 9.43 9.44
CA ALA A 131 -4.54 9.19 10.43
C ALA A 131 -4.40 7.78 11.02
N SER A 132 -4.71 7.64 12.31
CA SER A 132 -4.89 6.33 12.94
C SER A 132 -5.86 5.49 12.11
N HIS A 133 -5.53 4.21 11.86
CA HIS A 133 -6.32 3.29 11.02
C HIS A 133 -6.40 3.63 9.51
N SER A 134 -5.60 4.58 9.01
CA SER A 134 -5.36 4.71 7.57
C SER A 134 -4.40 3.62 7.09
N LEU A 135 -4.70 3.02 5.94
CA LEU A 135 -3.89 1.96 5.36
C LEU A 135 -2.93 2.54 4.32
N LEU A 136 -1.62 2.38 4.55
CA LEU A 136 -0.59 2.90 3.67
C LEU A 136 0.62 1.97 3.67
N VAL A 137 1.13 1.68 2.47
CA VAL A 137 2.35 0.89 2.24
C VAL A 137 3.27 1.70 1.32
N ASP A 138 4.53 1.81 1.72
CA ASP A 138 5.59 2.44 0.92
C ASP A 138 6.46 1.34 0.32
N ASP A 139 6.47 1.21 -1.01
CA ASP A 139 7.31 0.22 -1.72
C ASP A 139 8.68 0.79 -2.13
N GLY A 140 8.98 2.02 -1.72
CA GLY A 140 10.20 2.75 -2.06
C GLY A 140 10.07 3.62 -3.32
N GLN A 141 9.15 3.28 -4.23
CA GLN A 141 8.92 3.98 -5.50
C GLN A 141 7.61 4.78 -5.48
N GLN A 142 6.56 4.17 -4.94
CA GLN A 142 5.21 4.71 -4.87
C GLN A 142 4.61 4.40 -3.51
N LEU A 143 3.59 5.18 -3.16
CA LEU A 143 2.75 4.88 -2.01
C LEU A 143 1.51 4.14 -2.49
N ILE A 144 1.20 3.03 -1.84
CA ILE A 144 -0.05 2.31 -1.99
C ILE A 144 -0.94 2.72 -0.83
N ILE A 145 -2.06 3.35 -1.13
CA ILE A 145 -2.94 4.01 -0.15
C ILE A 145 -4.33 3.38 -0.21
N GLY A 146 -4.92 3.18 0.98
CA GLY A 146 -6.32 2.81 1.15
C GLY A 146 -7.27 3.99 1.00
N ALA A 147 -8.15 3.91 0.00
CA ALA A 147 -9.20 4.89 -0.28
C ALA A 147 -10.58 4.23 -0.24
N CYS A 148 -11.62 5.00 0.06
CA CYS A 148 -13.00 4.55 -0.17
C CYS A 148 -13.30 4.44 -1.68
N VAL A 149 -14.40 3.79 -2.03
CA VAL A 149 -14.78 3.56 -3.43
C VAL A 149 -14.89 4.86 -4.22
N GLU A 150 -15.48 5.90 -3.63
CA GLU A 150 -15.72 7.18 -4.28
C GLU A 150 -14.40 7.92 -4.54
N CYS A 151 -13.59 8.11 -3.48
CA CYS A 151 -12.29 8.77 -3.61
C CYS A 151 -11.33 7.99 -4.51
N GLY A 152 -11.31 6.65 -4.40
CA GLY A 152 -10.48 5.81 -5.24
C GLY A 152 -10.82 5.91 -6.72
N THR A 153 -12.11 5.94 -7.05
CA THR A 153 -12.60 6.13 -8.42
C THR A 153 -12.13 7.47 -9.00
N LEU A 154 -12.23 8.56 -8.23
CA LEU A 154 -11.80 9.89 -8.65
C LEU A 154 -10.29 9.96 -8.95
N VAL A 155 -9.47 9.39 -8.07
CA VAL A 155 -8.01 9.41 -8.27
C VAL A 155 -7.60 8.58 -9.48
N CYS A 156 -8.19 7.38 -9.65
CA CYS A 156 -7.93 6.53 -10.81
C CYS A 156 -8.35 7.21 -12.12
N ALA A 157 -9.47 7.93 -12.14
CA ALA A 157 -9.91 8.69 -13.31
C ALA A 157 -8.91 9.81 -13.67
N GLY A 158 -8.43 10.57 -12.68
CA GLY A 158 -7.44 11.63 -12.89
C GLY A 158 -6.08 11.12 -13.44
N GLN A 159 -5.67 9.92 -13.05
CA GLN A 159 -4.45 9.29 -13.56
C GLN A 159 -4.56 8.86 -15.04
N GLY A 160 -5.78 8.54 -15.50
CA GLY A 160 -6.05 8.20 -16.90
C GLY A 160 -5.80 9.35 -17.87
N LEU A 161 -6.02 10.60 -17.43
CA LEU A 161 -5.77 11.80 -18.23
C LEU A 161 -4.29 12.10 -18.41
N ASN A 162 -3.45 11.82 -17.40
CA ASN A 162 -2.00 12.07 -17.48
C ASN A 162 -1.24 11.01 -18.30
N ARG A 163 -1.90 9.89 -18.66
CA ARG A 163 -1.30 8.83 -19.49
C ARG A 163 -1.51 9.03 -20.99
N GLN A 164 -2.24 10.08 -21.39
CA GLN A 164 -2.14 10.62 -22.74
C GLN A 164 -0.91 11.52 -22.77
N GLY A 165 0.19 10.99 -23.32
CA GLY A 165 1.37 11.81 -23.64
C GLY A 165 0.98 13.03 -24.47
N PRO A 166 1.86 14.06 -24.54
CA PRO A 166 1.50 15.33 -25.14
C PRO A 166 0.99 15.11 -26.56
N MET A 167 -0.29 15.41 -26.78
CA MET A 167 -0.83 15.55 -28.13
C MET A 167 0.08 16.57 -28.82
N SER A 168 0.75 16.15 -29.89
CA SER A 168 1.57 17.06 -30.70
C SER A 168 0.63 18.07 -31.37
N TRP A 169 0.34 19.16 -30.67
CA TRP A 169 -0.28 20.32 -31.29
C TRP A 169 0.79 20.97 -32.15
N SER A 170 0.80 20.63 -33.43
CA SER A 170 1.58 21.35 -34.43
C SER A 170 1.01 22.77 -34.54
N SER A 171 1.59 23.70 -33.78
CA SER A 171 1.33 25.12 -33.96
C SER A 171 1.82 25.55 -35.36
N PRO A 172 1.01 26.29 -36.14
CA PRO A 172 1.51 26.87 -37.38
C PRO A 172 2.55 27.94 -37.05
N VAL A 173 3.72 27.81 -37.68
CA VAL A 173 4.82 28.78 -37.64
C VAL A 173 4.32 30.13 -38.15
N ALA A 174 4.27 31.13 -37.27
CA ALA A 174 4.32 32.54 -37.65
C ALA A 174 5.73 33.05 -37.34
N ALA A 175 6.44 33.44 -38.40
CA ALA A 175 7.75 34.08 -38.31
C ALA A 175 7.65 35.41 -37.56
N ALA A 176 8.53 35.63 -36.57
CA ALA A 176 8.74 36.94 -35.99
C ALA A 176 10.20 37.11 -35.54
N THR A 177 10.67 38.33 -35.76
CA THR A 177 12.04 38.77 -35.95
C THR A 177 12.84 38.91 -34.64
N LYS A 178 14.14 38.66 -34.76
CA LYS A 178 15.23 38.86 -33.80
C LYS A 178 15.29 40.27 -33.19
N VAL A 179 15.38 40.36 -31.86
CA VAL A 179 16.02 41.49 -31.15
C VAL A 179 16.83 40.95 -29.96
N SER A 180 18.10 41.35 -29.92
CA SER A 180 19.10 41.03 -28.88
C SER A 180 18.94 41.89 -27.63
N SER A 181 19.22 41.33 -26.44
CA SER A 181 19.93 42.05 -25.37
C SER A 181 20.38 41.12 -24.22
N SER A 182 21.71 40.97 -24.14
CA SER A 182 22.63 40.73 -23.01
C SER A 182 22.14 40.24 -21.62
N CYS A 183 22.76 39.14 -21.16
CA CYS A 183 22.94 38.75 -19.75
C CYS A 183 23.92 39.66 -19.00
N PRO A 184 23.97 39.54 -17.66
CA PRO A 184 25.26 39.25 -17.01
C PRO A 184 25.22 38.04 -16.07
N SER A 185 26.35 37.34 -16.06
CA SER A 185 26.64 36.10 -15.34
C SER A 185 27.02 36.33 -13.88
N PHE A 186 26.79 35.34 -13.00
CA PHE A 186 27.66 35.12 -11.84
C PHE A 186 27.96 33.63 -11.66
N HIS A 187 29.25 33.37 -11.43
CA HIS A 187 29.91 32.07 -11.31
C HIS A 187 29.71 31.45 -9.93
N SER A 188 29.64 30.13 -9.85
CA SER A 188 30.59 29.29 -9.07
C SER A 188 30.25 27.80 -9.20
N ALA A 189 31.29 27.00 -9.31
CA ALA A 189 31.29 25.56 -9.61
C ALA A 189 31.53 24.73 -8.30
N PRO A 190 31.70 23.38 -8.35
CA PRO A 190 31.04 22.41 -7.46
C PRO A 190 31.98 21.86 -6.35
N PRO A 191 31.63 20.80 -5.60
CA PRO A 191 32.02 19.46 -6.06
C PRO A 191 31.09 18.28 -5.67
N SER A 192 31.38 17.17 -6.34
CA SER A 192 30.91 15.80 -6.17
C SER A 192 31.03 15.23 -4.74
N LEU A 193 30.21 14.22 -4.40
CA LEU A 193 30.71 13.06 -3.68
C LEU A 193 29.94 11.78 -4.01
N ALA A 194 30.72 10.69 -4.07
CA ALA A 194 30.35 9.36 -4.51
C ALA A 194 29.58 8.55 -3.46
N SER A 195 28.87 7.54 -3.97
CA SER A 195 28.71 6.17 -3.46
C SER A 195 28.36 5.96 -1.98
N ALA A 196 27.18 5.36 -1.74
CA ALA A 196 27.09 4.16 -0.91
C ALA A 196 25.80 3.41 -1.21
N ALA A 197 25.97 2.14 -1.58
CA ALA A 197 24.94 1.15 -1.71
C ALA A 197 24.39 0.72 -0.34
N SER A 198 23.23 0.06 -0.43
CA SER A 198 22.76 -1.02 0.43
C SER A 198 21.78 -0.69 1.56
N SER A 199 20.74 -1.53 1.54
CA SER A 199 19.99 -2.05 2.67
C SER A 199 18.77 -1.23 3.13
N VAL A 200 17.65 -1.53 2.47
CA VAL A 200 16.39 -1.97 3.07
C VAL A 200 16.30 -1.69 4.58
N SER A 201 15.85 -0.49 4.94
CA SER A 201 15.55 -0.14 6.33
C SER A 201 14.04 -0.20 6.54
N TRP A 202 13.61 -1.32 7.10
CA TRP A 202 12.32 -1.46 7.76
C TRP A 202 12.38 -0.63 9.04
N ALA A 203 11.89 0.61 8.99
CA ALA A 203 11.87 1.53 10.11
C ALA A 203 10.79 2.58 9.84
N LEU A 204 9.93 3.02 10.75
CA LEU A 204 9.73 2.84 12.18
C LEU A 204 8.34 3.45 12.40
N SER A 205 7.36 2.71 12.92
CA SER A 205 6.14 3.30 13.49
C SER A 205 5.51 2.32 14.45
N VAL A 206 6.31 1.94 15.45
CA VAL A 206 5.84 1.59 16.78
C VAL A 206 6.69 2.46 17.70
N CYS A 207 6.12 3.58 18.17
CA CYS A 207 6.34 4.21 19.49
C CYS A 207 6.04 5.72 19.47
N HIS A 208 5.10 6.08 20.35
CA HIS A 208 4.78 7.38 20.96
C HIS A 208 4.15 8.49 20.10
#